data_AF-A0A957DAH4-F1
#
_entry.id   AF-A0A957DAH4-F1
#
_cell.length_a   1.000
_cell.length_b   1.000
_cell.length_c   1.000
_cell.angle_alpha   90.00
_cell.angle_beta   90.00
_cell.angle_gamma   90.00
#
_symmetry.space_group_name_H-M   'P 1'
#
loop_
_entity.id
_entity.type
_entity.pdbx_description
1 polymer ?
#
loop_
_entity_poly.entity_id
_entity_poly.type
_entity_poly.pdbx_seq_one_letter_code
_entity_poly.pdbx_strand_id
1 'polypeptide(L)'
;MSYFPQVGDIVRMRSWHGVVLDVFKSETGRSVVRVHTVRNIFRKLGPELIELDLAPDQIMPATRQDLEDEIALHRRMQEGALTELLKQVTIPLPV
;
A
#
# COMPACT_ATOMS: atom_id res chain seq x y z
N MET A 1 -16.04 16.58 10.45
CA MET A 1 -16.36 16.06 9.10
C MET A 1 -15.61 14.77 8.94
N SER A 2 -16.31 13.66 8.72
CA SER A 2 -15.67 12.37 8.44
C SER A 2 -15.17 12.39 7.00
N TYR A 3 -13.91 12.05 6.79
CA TYR A 3 -13.30 11.98 5.45
C TYR A 3 -13.97 10.88 4.63
N PHE A 4 -14.34 11.17 3.38
CA PHE A 4 -14.83 10.19 2.43
C PHE A 4 -13.87 10.10 1.24
N PRO A 5 -13.16 8.98 1.06
CA PRO A 5 -12.16 8.84 0.00
C PRO A 5 -12.75 8.90 -1.41
N GLN A 6 -11.98 9.49 -2.32
CA GLN A 6 -12.27 9.54 -3.75
C GLN A 6 -11.23 8.77 -4.56
N VAL A 7 -11.57 8.40 -5.80
CA VAL A 7 -10.62 7.75 -6.71
C VAL A 7 -9.41 8.65 -6.94
N GLY A 8 -8.21 8.08 -6.79
CA GLY A 8 -6.94 8.79 -6.88
C GLY A 8 -6.44 9.36 -5.55
N ASP A 9 -7.26 9.35 -4.50
CA ASP A 9 -6.81 9.80 -3.18
C ASP A 9 -5.72 8.90 -2.63
N ILE A 10 -4.78 9.53 -1.94
CA ILE A 10 -3.75 8.85 -1.17
C ILE A 10 -4.24 8.71 0.25
N VAL A 11 -4.21 7.48 0.73
CA VAL A 11 -4.78 7.13 2.03
C VAL A 11 -3.82 6.29 2.83
N ARG A 12 -3.90 6.43 4.14
CA ARG A 12 -3.27 5.56 5.11
C ARG A 12 -4.29 4.54 5.62
N MET A 13 -3.95 3.27 5.44
CA MET A 13 -4.64 2.12 5.99
C MET A 13 -3.77 1.45 7.04
N ARG A 14 -4.16 1.55 8.31
CA ARG A 14 -3.33 1.12 9.44
C ARG A 14 -1.95 1.79 9.38
N SER A 15 -0.89 1.05 9.08
CA SER A 15 0.50 1.53 8.99
C SER A 15 1.01 1.66 7.56
N TRP A 16 0.13 1.52 6.55
CA TRP A 16 0.52 1.47 5.14
C TRP A 16 -0.21 2.53 4.34
N HIS A 17 0.49 3.17 3.41
CA HIS A 17 -0.10 4.10 2.46
C HIS A 17 -0.48 3.39 1.18
N GLY A 18 -1.47 3.94 0.49
CA GLY A 18 -2.00 3.39 -0.74
C GLY A 18 -2.80 4.42 -1.51
N VAL A 19 -3.31 3.97 -2.66
CA VAL A 19 -4.15 4.78 -3.54
C VAL A 19 -5.51 4.14 -3.65
N VAL A 20 -6.56 4.97 -3.56
CA VAL A 20 -7.94 4.57 -3.83
C VAL A 20 -8.11 4.41 -5.33
N LEU A 21 -8.39 3.18 -5.76
CA LEU A 21 -8.58 2.83 -7.16
C LEU A 21 -10.02 2.93 -7.62
N ASP A 22 -10.97 2.69 -6.70
CA ASP A 22 -12.40 2.70 -7.02
C ASP A 22 -13.24 2.96 -5.77
N VAL A 23 -14.43 3.52 -5.97
CA VAL A 23 -15.43 3.82 -4.93
C VAL A 23 -16.81 3.47 -5.46
N PHE A 24 -17.46 2.50 -4.85
CA PHE A 24 -18.76 1.99 -5.32
C PHE A 24 -19.68 1.59 -4.17
N LYS A 25 -20.92 1.23 -4.53
CA LYS A 25 -21.91 0.73 -3.58
C LYS A 25 -22.01 -0.78 -3.69
N SER A 26 -21.99 -1.48 -2.56
CA SER A 26 -22.29 -2.91 -2.50
C SER A 26 -23.77 -3.17 -2.82
N GLU A 27 -24.13 -4.44 -3.01
CA GLU A 27 -25.53 -4.88 -3.18
C GLU A 27 -26.43 -4.48 -2.01
N THR A 28 -25.86 -4.26 -0.82
CA THR A 28 -26.58 -3.80 0.38
C THR A 28 -26.64 -2.28 0.53
N GLY A 29 -26.12 -1.52 -0.45
CA GLY A 29 -26.08 -0.05 -0.42
C GLY A 29 -24.93 0.55 0.39
N ARG A 30 -24.04 -0.29 0.94
CA ARG A 30 -22.85 0.17 1.69
C ARG A 30 -21.77 0.73 0.78
N SER A 31 -21.04 1.73 1.26
CA SER A 31 -19.91 2.34 0.55
C SER A 31 -18.69 1.43 0.64
N VAL A 32 -18.21 0.96 -0.51
CA VAL A 32 -17.03 0.11 -0.63
C VAL A 32 -15.97 0.86 -1.40
N VAL A 33 -14.73 0.80 -0.91
CA VAL A 33 -13.58 1.36 -1.63
C VAL A 33 -12.54 0.30 -1.91
N ARG A 34 -11.96 0.39 -3.10
CA ARG A 34 -10.87 -0.47 -3.52
C ARG A 34 -9.57 0.30 -3.36
N VAL A 35 -8.68 -0.19 -2.50
CA VAL A 35 -7.40 0.48 -2.21
C VAL A 35 -6.24 -0.46 -2.51
N HIS A 36 -5.20 0.07 -3.14
CA HIS A 36 -3.97 -0.68 -3.37
C HIS A 36 -2.83 -0.03 -2.60
N THR A 37 -2.36 -0.72 -1.55
CA THR A 37 -1.32 -0.21 -0.66
C THR A 37 0.07 -0.62 -1.12
N VAL A 38 1.09 0.09 -0.64
CA VAL A 38 2.50 -0.29 -0.80
C VAL A 38 2.73 -1.74 -0.35
N ARG A 39 2.13 -2.15 0.78
CA ARG A 39 2.18 -3.54 1.25
C ARG A 39 1.71 -4.53 0.20
N ASN A 40 0.59 -4.25 -0.45
CA ASN A 40 0.02 -5.15 -1.44
C ASN A 40 1.00 -5.32 -2.61
N ILE A 41 1.58 -4.23 -3.10
CA ILE A 41 2.59 -4.25 -4.17
C ILE A 41 3.80 -5.11 -3.77
N PHE A 42 4.42 -4.84 -2.62
CA PHE A 42 5.62 -5.56 -2.18
C PHE A 42 5.36 -7.03 -1.86
N ARG A 43 4.14 -7.39 -1.42
CA ARG A 43 3.73 -8.78 -1.17
C ARG A 43 3.12 -9.47 -2.39
N LYS A 44 3.07 -8.81 -3.56
CA LYS A 44 2.42 -9.31 -4.79
C LYS A 44 0.95 -9.70 -4.58
N LEU A 45 0.25 -8.93 -3.74
CA LEU A 45 -1.18 -9.07 -3.50
C LEU A 45 -1.97 -8.07 -4.36
N GLY A 46 -3.21 -8.43 -4.67
CA GLY A 46 -4.15 -7.51 -5.31
C GLY A 46 -4.62 -6.37 -4.38
N PRO A 47 -5.38 -5.42 -4.92
CA PRO A 47 -6.05 -4.38 -4.12
C PRO A 47 -7.02 -4.97 -3.09
N GLU A 48 -7.17 -4.31 -1.96
CA GLU A 48 -8.09 -4.67 -0.88
C GLU A 48 -9.42 -3.89 -1.04
N LEU A 49 -10.54 -4.52 -0.65
CA LEU A 49 -11.85 -3.87 -0.59
C LEU A 49 -12.18 -3.54 0.87
N ILE A 50 -12.61 -2.31 1.12
CA ILE A 50 -12.99 -1.83 2.46
C ILE A 50 -14.43 -1.32 2.43
N GLU A 51 -15.25 -1.87 3.31
CA GLU A 51 -16.57 -1.31 3.64
C GLU A 51 -16.41 -0.20 4.68
N LEU A 52 -16.53 1.06 4.24
CA LEU A 52 -16.32 2.23 5.11
C LEU A 52 -17.34 2.31 6.25
N ASP A 53 -18.56 1.82 6.02
CA ASP A 53 -19.64 1.85 7.00
C ASP A 53 -19.38 0.93 8.21
N LEU A 54 -18.55 -0.11 8.05
CA LEU A 54 -18.18 -1.03 9.13
C LEU A 54 -16.91 -0.62 9.87
N ALA A 55 -16.06 0.19 9.24
CA ALA A 55 -14.76 0.57 9.78
C ALA A 55 -14.36 1.99 9.31
N PRO A 56 -15.06 3.04 9.80
CA PRO A 56 -14.87 4.40 9.32
C PRO A 56 -13.46 4.95 9.59
N ASP A 57 -12.77 4.46 10.63
CA ASP A 57 -11.41 4.87 11.00
C ASP A 57 -10.33 4.04 10.28
N GLN A 58 -10.70 3.09 9.43
CA GLN A 58 -9.73 2.22 8.75
C GLN A 58 -8.95 2.96 7.66
N ILE A 59 -9.48 4.07 7.17
CA ILE A 59 -8.89 4.88 6.11
C ILE A 59 -8.77 6.31 6.59
N MET A 60 -7.54 6.83 6.56
CA MET A 60 -7.25 8.22 6.86
C MET A 60 -6.62 8.89 5.65
N PRO A 61 -6.87 10.19 5.41
CA PRO A 61 -6.19 10.90 4.34
C PRO A 61 -4.68 10.92 4.60
N ALA A 62 -3.89 10.80 3.54
CA ALA A 62 -2.44 10.91 3.59
C ALA A 62 -1.95 11.73 2.40
N THR A 63 -0.71 12.19 2.46
CA THR A 63 -0.12 13.00 1.41
C THR A 63 0.65 12.16 0.41
N ARG A 64 0.89 12.75 -0.76
CA ARG A 64 1.80 12.17 -1.74
C ARG A 64 3.21 11.95 -1.18
N GLN A 65 3.68 12.88 -0.34
CA GLN A 65 4.99 12.76 0.29
C GLN A 65 5.05 11.53 1.20
N ASP A 66 4.00 11.27 2.00
CA ASP A 66 3.95 10.08 2.88
C ASP A 66 4.07 8.77 2.09
N LEU A 67 3.39 8.70 0.94
CA LEU A 67 3.46 7.54 0.05
C LEU A 67 4.84 7.40 -0.60
N GLU A 68 5.43 8.51 -1.07
CA GLU A 68 6.76 8.52 -1.67
C GLU A 68 7.84 8.11 -0.67
N ASP A 69 7.76 8.60 0.57
CA ASP A 69 8.66 8.25 1.67
C ASP A 69 8.57 6.76 2.02
N GLU A 70 7.36 6.21 2.08
CA GLU A 70 7.16 4.78 2.34
C GLU A 70 7.69 3.90 1.19
N ILE A 71 7.46 4.29 -0.05
CA ILE A 71 8.02 3.60 -1.23
C ILE A 71 9.55 3.63 -1.18
N ALA A 72 10.14 4.78 -0.88
CA ALA A 72 11.59 4.94 -0.78
C ALA A 72 12.18 4.07 0.34
N LEU A 73 11.54 4.02 1.51
CA LEU A 73 11.94 3.16 2.62
C LEU A 73 11.98 1.69 2.19
N HIS A 74 10.92 1.19 1.55
CA HIS A 74 10.84 -0.20 1.15
C HIS A 74 11.82 -0.57 0.03
N ARG A 75 12.09 0.33 -0.91
CA ARG A 75 13.14 0.15 -1.91
C ARG A 75 14.51 -0.03 -1.25
N ARG A 76 14.87 0.86 -0.31
CA ARG A 76 16.14 0.75 0.43
C ARG A 76 16.24 -0.55 1.21
N MET A 77 15.17 -0.97 1.87
CA MET A 77 15.14 -2.25 2.59
C MET A 77 15.32 -3.44 1.65
N GLN A 78 14.66 -3.43 0.49
CA GLN A 78 14.79 -4.48 -0.51
C GLN A 78 16.21 -4.53 -1.09
N GLU A 79 16.77 -3.40 -1.49
CA GLU A 79 18.14 -3.29 -2.00
C GLU A 79 19.17 -3.75 -0.96
N GLY A 80 19.00 -3.36 0.31
CA GLY A 80 19.83 -3.83 1.42
C GLY A 80 19.75 -5.35 1.59
N ALA A 81 18.56 -5.92 1.58
CA ALA A 81 18.37 -7.37 1.69
C ALA A 81 18.98 -8.14 0.51
N LEU A 82 18.87 -7.61 -0.72
CA LEU A 82 19.51 -8.19 -1.90
C LEU A 82 21.04 -8.10 -1.81
N THR A 83 21.58 -6.99 -1.31
CA THR A 83 23.01 -6.81 -1.10
C THR A 83 23.55 -7.82 -0.08
N GLU A 84 22.85 -8.01 1.04
CA GLU A 84 23.22 -9.00 2.04
C GLU A 84 23.13 -10.44 1.51
N LEU A 85 22.14 -10.73 0.66
CA LEU A 85 22.06 -12.03 -0.02
C LEU A 85 23.25 -12.26 -0.96
N LEU A 86 23.65 -11.24 -1.73
CA LEU A 86 24.79 -11.33 -2.65
C LEU A 86 26.12 -11.54 -1.91
N LYS A 87 26.29 -10.96 -0.72
CA LYS A 87 27.48 -11.19 0.12
C LYS A 87 27.63 -12.65 0.56
N GLN A 88 26.54 -13.41 0.60
CA GLN A 88 26.59 -14.84 0.94
C GLN A 88 27.03 -15.72 -0.23
N VAL A 89 27.13 -15.17 -1.44
CA VAL A 89 27.64 -15.90 -2.61
C VAL A 89 29.15 -16.09 -2.44
N THR A 90 29.53 -17.28 -2.02
CA THR A 90 30.92 -17.71 -1.76
C THR A 90 31.62 -18.30 -2.98
N ILE A 91 30.91 -18.44 -4.10
CA ILE A 91 31.45 -18.99 -5.34
C ILE A 91 32.00 -17.83 -6.18
N PRO A 92 33.31 -17.79 -6.50
CA PRO A 92 33.83 -16.80 -7.44
C PRO A 92 33.20 -17.04 -8.82
N LEU A 93 32.72 -15.96 -9.44
CA LEU A 93 32.25 -16.01 -10.83
C LEU A 93 33.40 -16.56 -11.70
N PRO A 94 33.15 -17.56 -12.57
CA PRO A 94 34.16 -18.00 -13.53
C PRO A 94 34.49 -16.83 -14.45
N VAL A 95 35.78 -16.48 -14.46
CA VAL A 95 36.38 -15.46 -15.33
C VAL A 95 36.34 -15.90 -16.79
#